data_AF-A0A958FP00-F1
#
_entry.id   AF-A0A958FP00-F1
#
_cell.length_a   1.000
_cell.length_b   1.000
_cell.length_c   1.000
_cell.angle_alpha   90.00
_cell.angle_beta   90.00
_cell.angle_gamma   90.00
#
_symmetry.space_group_name_H-M   'P 1'
#
loop_
_entity.id
_entity.type
_entity.pdbx_description
1 polymer ?
#
loop_
_entity_poly.entity_id
_entity_poly.type
_entity_poly.pdbx_seq_one_letter_code
_entity_poly.pdbx_strand_id
1 'polypeptide(L)'
;GIVTPYHEMAEIMHEFGGYCFVDFSASAPYVPINMHPEKETQTLDAIFFSPHKFLGGPGSSGVIIFHKSLYKNTVPDHPGGGTVLWTNPWGEHHFFEDIEVREDGGTPGFLQGIKGALSIRLKDEMGVANILEREHELTNRLMDHLERIPGIAILEREQRNRVGFVSMYVQGLHHNLMVRLLNDRFGIQTRGGCSCAGTYGHVLLNIDYHESQRITQKIDLGDLSEKPGWVRISLHPTMTESEVDTIADAVSEVVKNYKNWDYDYKFNCKTGDFEPGNRKPFIINLSETIMA
;
A
#
# COMPACT_ATOMS: atom_id res chain seq x y z
N GLY A 1 4.01 -5.18 -6.15
CA GLY A 1 3.33 -6.37 -5.60
C GLY A 1 4.24 -7.58 -5.49
N ILE A 2 5.57 -7.41 -5.42
CA ILE A 2 6.48 -8.56 -5.37
C ILE A 2 6.38 -9.25 -4.01
N VAL A 3 6.34 -10.56 -4.01
CA VAL A 3 6.35 -11.38 -2.79
C VAL A 3 7.80 -11.67 -2.42
N THR A 4 8.17 -11.30 -1.19
CA THR A 4 9.52 -11.55 -0.64
C THR A 4 9.58 -12.97 -0.05
N PRO A 5 10.68 -13.73 -0.26
CA PRO A 5 10.91 -15.02 0.39
C PRO A 5 11.31 -14.83 1.86
N TYR A 6 10.38 -14.30 2.66
CA TYR A 6 10.68 -13.83 4.03
C TYR A 6 11.01 -14.97 5.00
N HIS A 7 10.56 -16.20 4.74
CA HIS A 7 10.91 -17.37 5.56
C HIS A 7 12.36 -17.81 5.34
N GLU A 8 12.83 -17.85 4.09
CA GLU A 8 14.23 -18.10 3.78
C GLU A 8 15.14 -16.99 4.32
N MET A 9 14.67 -15.74 4.26
CA MET A 9 15.38 -14.61 4.89
C MET A 9 15.45 -14.76 6.40
N ALA A 10 14.38 -15.20 7.06
CA ALA A 10 14.37 -15.44 8.51
C ALA A 10 15.43 -16.47 8.92
N GLU A 11 15.53 -17.57 8.18
CA GLU A 11 16.57 -18.58 8.42
C GLU A 11 17.98 -17.99 8.33
N ILE A 12 18.28 -17.25 7.27
CA ILE A 12 19.57 -16.59 7.13
C ILE A 12 19.80 -15.60 8.28
N MET A 13 18.80 -14.80 8.66
CA MET A 13 18.95 -13.85 9.77
C MET A 13 19.26 -14.55 11.10
N HIS A 14 18.58 -15.65 11.39
CA HIS A 14 18.77 -16.44 12.61
C HIS A 14 20.14 -17.11 12.68
N GLU A 15 20.71 -17.55 11.55
CA GLU A 15 22.08 -18.09 11.49
C GLU A 15 23.13 -17.11 12.03
N PHE A 16 22.87 -15.79 11.91
CA PHE A 16 23.74 -14.73 12.39
C PHE A 16 23.24 -14.07 13.69
N GLY A 17 22.28 -14.69 14.38
CA GLY A 17 21.71 -14.17 15.64
C GLY A 17 20.86 -12.90 15.47
N GLY A 18 20.39 -12.62 14.26
CA GLY A 18 19.45 -11.54 13.96
C GLY A 18 18.00 -11.92 14.24
N TYR A 19 17.09 -10.97 13.99
CA TYR A 19 15.64 -11.16 14.09
C TYR A 19 14.97 -10.84 12.75
N CYS A 20 13.86 -11.52 12.44
CA CYS A 20 13.05 -11.31 11.25
C CYS A 20 11.69 -10.68 11.59
N PHE A 21 11.55 -9.38 11.30
CA PHE A 21 10.29 -8.65 11.42
C PHE A 21 9.69 -8.41 10.04
N VAL A 22 8.44 -8.85 9.82
CA VAL A 22 7.81 -8.80 8.49
C VAL A 22 6.62 -7.83 8.46
N ASP A 23 6.70 -6.87 7.55
CA ASP A 23 5.60 -5.96 7.24
C ASP A 23 4.58 -6.60 6.29
N PHE A 24 3.46 -7.06 6.84
CA PHE A 24 2.33 -7.55 6.04
C PHE A 24 1.33 -6.46 5.70
N SER A 25 1.62 -5.17 5.97
CA SER A 25 0.67 -4.08 5.76
C SER A 25 0.09 -4.05 4.36
N ALA A 26 0.81 -4.45 3.31
CA ALA A 26 0.27 -4.47 1.95
C ALA A 26 -0.38 -5.81 1.56
N SER A 27 0.15 -6.93 2.05
CA SER A 27 -0.18 -8.28 1.58
C SER A 27 -1.15 -9.02 2.51
N ALA A 28 -1.27 -8.64 3.79
CA ALA A 28 -2.11 -9.30 4.78
C ALA A 28 -3.55 -9.61 4.32
N PRO A 29 -4.23 -8.74 3.54
CA PRO A 29 -5.58 -9.05 3.04
C PRO A 29 -5.62 -10.23 2.06
N TYR A 30 -4.50 -10.56 1.41
CA TYR A 30 -4.47 -11.41 0.21
C TYR A 30 -3.64 -12.69 0.39
N VAL A 31 -2.71 -12.75 1.34
CA VAL A 31 -1.77 -13.87 1.51
C VAL A 31 -2.01 -14.65 2.80
N PRO A 32 -1.60 -15.92 2.90
CA PRO A 32 -1.54 -16.61 4.18
C PRO A 32 -0.45 -15.98 5.05
N ILE A 33 -0.69 -15.92 6.36
CA ILE A 33 0.29 -15.43 7.33
C ILE A 33 0.59 -16.59 8.27
N ASN A 34 1.85 -17.03 8.30
CA ASN A 34 2.31 -18.06 9.21
C ASN A 34 3.60 -17.60 9.88
N MET A 35 3.59 -17.42 11.20
CA MET A 35 4.80 -17.10 11.97
C MET A 35 5.60 -18.35 12.36
N HIS A 36 4.99 -19.54 12.29
CA HIS A 36 5.57 -20.80 12.73
C HIS A 36 5.48 -21.83 11.58
N PRO A 37 6.30 -21.68 10.53
CA PRO A 37 6.39 -22.69 9.48
C PRO A 37 6.99 -23.99 10.01
N GLU A 38 6.92 -25.08 9.24
CA GLU A 38 7.41 -26.40 9.66
C GLU A 38 8.88 -26.40 10.08
N LYS A 39 9.70 -25.54 9.48
CA LYS A 39 11.11 -25.39 9.79
C LYS A 39 11.29 -24.29 10.83
N GLU A 40 11.68 -24.67 12.05
CA GLU A 40 11.84 -23.74 13.19
C GLU A 40 12.77 -22.56 12.90
N THR A 41 13.82 -22.76 12.10
CA THR A 41 14.75 -21.68 11.72
C THR A 41 14.10 -20.63 10.82
N GLN A 42 12.94 -20.91 10.22
CA GLN A 42 12.19 -19.98 9.35
C GLN A 42 11.04 -19.26 10.09
N THR A 43 10.97 -19.39 11.41
CA THR A 43 10.00 -18.66 12.24
C THR A 43 10.13 -17.15 12.07
N LEU A 44 9.04 -16.42 12.28
CA LEU A 44 9.03 -14.97 12.24
C LEU A 44 8.97 -14.42 13.66
N ASP A 45 9.86 -13.50 13.99
CA ASP A 45 9.95 -12.92 15.33
C ASP A 45 8.84 -11.91 15.61
N ALA A 46 8.47 -11.14 14.58
CA ALA A 46 7.35 -10.22 14.66
C ALA A 46 6.71 -10.00 13.29
N ILE A 47 5.42 -9.71 13.30
CA ILE A 47 4.68 -9.27 12.13
C ILE A 47 3.82 -8.08 12.49
N PHE A 48 3.52 -7.26 11.50
CA PHE A 48 2.58 -6.16 11.65
C PHE A 48 1.76 -5.99 10.38
N PHE A 49 0.50 -5.60 10.56
CA PHE A 49 -0.39 -5.30 9.46
C PHE A 49 -1.47 -4.30 9.87
N SER A 50 -2.12 -3.76 8.85
CA SER A 50 -3.14 -2.74 8.98
C SER A 50 -4.49 -3.26 8.49
N PRO A 51 -5.42 -3.62 9.38
CA PRO A 51 -6.74 -4.12 9.01
C PRO A 51 -7.54 -3.17 8.11
N HIS A 52 -7.27 -1.85 8.10
CA HIS A 52 -7.94 -0.92 7.18
C HIS A 52 -7.74 -1.21 5.69
N LYS A 53 -6.82 -2.12 5.33
CA LYS A 53 -6.61 -2.59 3.95
C LYS A 53 -7.37 -3.88 3.62
N PHE A 54 -8.02 -4.50 4.60
CA PHE A 54 -8.92 -5.63 4.39
C PHE A 54 -10.29 -5.12 3.92
N LEU A 55 -11.00 -5.94 3.15
CA LEU A 55 -12.39 -5.66 2.80
C LEU A 55 -13.22 -5.53 4.10
N GLY A 56 -13.89 -4.38 4.26
CA GLY A 56 -14.65 -4.06 5.48
C GLY A 56 -13.82 -3.59 6.68
N GLY A 57 -12.50 -3.54 6.57
CA GLY A 57 -11.61 -3.12 7.64
C GLY A 57 -11.36 -1.61 7.86
N PRO A 58 -11.73 -0.66 6.98
CA PRO A 58 -11.53 0.77 7.27
C PRO A 58 -12.10 1.21 8.62
N GLY A 59 -11.29 1.89 9.44
CA GLY A 59 -11.66 2.30 10.80
C GLY A 59 -11.26 1.33 11.93
N SER A 60 -10.57 0.23 11.59
CA SER A 60 -9.98 -0.70 12.56
C SER A 60 -8.60 -0.25 13.07
N SER A 61 -8.17 -0.79 14.21
CA SER A 61 -6.86 -0.56 14.83
C SER A 61 -5.77 -1.36 14.12
N GLY A 62 -4.52 -0.91 14.21
CA GLY A 62 -3.37 -1.68 13.72
C GLY A 62 -3.12 -2.94 14.55
N VAL A 63 -2.44 -3.93 13.96
CA VAL A 63 -2.11 -5.18 14.64
C VAL A 63 -0.60 -5.40 14.59
N ILE A 64 -0.02 -5.69 15.75
CA ILE A 64 1.34 -6.20 15.91
C ILE A 64 1.27 -7.53 16.64
N ILE A 65 2.03 -8.51 16.18
CA ILE A 65 2.19 -9.81 16.84
C ILE A 65 3.68 -10.09 16.89
N PHE A 66 4.19 -10.49 18.05
CA PHE A 66 5.60 -10.76 18.22
C PHE A 66 5.82 -11.89 19.21
N HIS A 67 6.97 -12.56 19.09
CA HIS A 67 7.34 -13.63 19.99
C HIS A 67 7.60 -13.05 21.39
N LYS A 68 6.92 -13.59 22.41
CA LYS A 68 6.96 -13.05 23.79
C LYS A 68 8.37 -12.91 24.37
N SER A 69 9.36 -13.68 23.90
CA SER A 69 10.74 -13.55 24.38
C SER A 69 11.38 -12.20 24.06
N LEU A 70 10.88 -11.49 23.04
CA LEU A 70 11.32 -10.15 22.65
C LEU A 70 10.85 -9.07 23.63
N TYR A 71 9.81 -9.34 24.42
CA TYR A 71 9.30 -8.40 25.39
C TYR A 71 10.25 -8.29 26.59
N LYS A 72 11.06 -7.24 26.60
CA LYS A 72 11.98 -6.91 27.71
C LYS A 72 11.56 -5.68 28.51
N ASN A 73 10.50 -5.00 28.07
CA ASN A 73 10.06 -3.74 28.66
C ASN A 73 9.46 -3.99 30.06
N THR A 74 9.96 -3.22 31.03
CA THR A 74 9.41 -3.20 32.39
C THR A 74 8.32 -2.14 32.55
N VAL A 75 8.25 -1.20 31.62
CA VAL A 75 7.25 -0.12 31.55
C VAL A 75 6.62 -0.18 30.14
N PRO A 76 5.28 -0.13 30.00
CA PRO A 76 4.65 -0.10 28.69
C PRO A 76 5.01 1.15 27.89
N ASP A 77 4.82 1.07 26.58
CA ASP A 77 5.06 2.19 25.66
C ASP A 77 4.11 3.36 25.95
N HIS A 78 2.83 3.04 26.21
CA HIS A 78 1.80 4.01 26.58
C HIS A 78 1.20 3.70 27.96
N PRO A 79 1.85 4.12 29.06
CA PRO A 79 1.31 3.91 30.40
C PRO A 79 0.03 4.73 30.60
N GLY A 80 -1.00 4.10 31.16
CA GLY A 80 -2.29 4.74 31.40
C GLY A 80 -3.20 3.92 32.30
N GLY A 81 -4.45 4.39 32.46
CA GLY A 81 -5.46 3.58 33.12
C GLY A 81 -5.63 2.24 32.39
N GLY A 82 -5.79 1.14 33.12
CA GLY A 82 -5.90 -0.19 32.53
C GLY A 82 -4.57 -0.95 32.39
N THR A 83 -3.40 -0.28 32.45
CA THR A 83 -2.09 -0.98 32.39
C THR A 83 -1.52 -1.34 33.75
N VAL A 84 -2.03 -0.71 34.81
CA VAL A 84 -1.56 -0.84 36.20
C VAL A 84 -2.52 -1.68 37.06
N LEU A 85 -1.95 -2.56 37.87
CA LEU A 85 -2.62 -3.22 38.99
C LEU A 85 -2.88 -2.23 40.13
N TRP A 86 -1.90 -1.37 40.43
CA TRP A 86 -2.04 -0.30 41.41
C TRP A 86 -1.00 0.79 41.20
N THR A 87 -1.29 1.97 41.74
CA THR A 87 -0.37 3.11 41.88
C THR A 87 -0.55 3.70 43.27
N ASN A 88 0.43 4.46 43.77
CA ASN A 88 0.27 5.17 45.03
C ASN A 88 0.81 6.61 44.98
N PRO A 89 0.43 7.46 45.97
CA PRO A 89 0.87 8.86 46.02
C PRO A 89 2.39 9.05 46.21
N TRP A 90 3.14 7.99 46.51
CA TRP A 90 4.59 8.02 46.70
C TRP A 90 5.38 7.66 45.44
N GLY A 91 4.69 7.46 44.31
CA GLY A 91 5.31 7.22 43.00
C GLY A 91 5.56 5.75 42.67
N GLU A 92 5.12 4.83 43.54
CA GLU A 92 5.23 3.40 43.28
C GLU A 92 4.03 2.93 42.44
N HIS A 93 4.26 1.89 41.65
CA HIS A 93 3.26 1.31 40.77
C HIS A 93 3.60 -0.16 40.50
N HIS A 94 2.59 -0.90 40.05
CA HIS A 94 2.74 -2.26 39.58
C HIS A 94 1.92 -2.44 38.31
N PHE A 95 2.56 -2.83 37.20
CA PHE A 95 1.89 -3.10 35.93
C PHE A 95 1.35 -4.53 35.88
N PHE A 96 0.33 -4.77 35.04
CA PHE A 96 -0.13 -6.15 34.76
C PHE A 96 0.99 -7.01 34.19
N GLU A 97 1.05 -8.30 34.52
CA GLU A 97 2.06 -9.22 33.95
C GLU A 97 1.76 -9.62 32.50
N ASP A 98 0.47 -9.63 32.13
CA ASP A 98 0.04 -9.90 30.77
C ASP A 98 0.48 -8.78 29.83
N ILE A 99 1.20 -9.14 28.75
CA ILE A 99 1.83 -8.19 27.83
C ILE A 99 0.77 -7.40 27.04
N GLU A 100 -0.31 -8.06 26.59
CA GLU A 100 -1.34 -7.42 25.80
C GLU A 100 -2.08 -6.38 26.63
N VAL A 101 -2.51 -6.76 27.85
CA VAL A 101 -3.17 -5.83 28.78
C VAL A 101 -2.25 -4.67 29.17
N ARG A 102 -0.95 -4.94 29.35
CA ARG A 102 0.02 -3.92 29.74
C ARG A 102 0.23 -2.86 28.64
N GLU A 103 0.23 -3.27 27.37
CA GLU A 103 0.45 -2.36 26.22
C GLU A 103 -0.85 -1.70 25.72
N ASP A 104 -2.02 -2.12 26.20
CA ASP A 104 -3.32 -1.55 25.80
C ASP A 104 -3.77 -0.42 26.75
N GLY A 105 -2.95 0.64 26.80
CA GLY A 105 -3.15 1.75 27.73
C GLY A 105 -4.35 2.63 27.42
N GLY A 106 -5.20 2.84 28.44
CA GLY A 106 -6.40 3.67 28.35
C GLY A 106 -7.64 2.86 28.00
N THR A 107 -8.61 3.51 27.34
CA THR A 107 -9.79 2.79 26.81
C THR A 107 -9.44 2.25 25.44
N PRO A 108 -9.39 0.92 25.25
CA PRO A 108 -8.98 0.35 24.00
C PRO A 108 -10.03 0.57 22.91
N GLY A 109 -9.61 0.47 21.66
CA GLY A 109 -10.48 0.60 20.50
C GLY A 109 -11.40 -0.61 20.32
N PHE A 110 -12.33 -0.89 21.25
CA PHE A 110 -13.18 -2.10 21.21
C PHE A 110 -13.86 -2.33 19.85
N LEU A 111 -14.53 -1.30 19.32
CA LEU A 111 -15.20 -1.38 18.02
C LEU A 111 -14.19 -1.55 16.88
N GLN A 112 -13.01 -0.96 17.01
CA GLN A 112 -11.94 -1.06 16.03
C GLN A 112 -11.36 -2.49 16.00
N GLY A 113 -11.18 -3.11 17.16
CA GLY A 113 -10.76 -4.50 17.30
C GLY A 113 -11.80 -5.49 16.77
N ILE A 114 -13.08 -5.31 17.12
CA ILE A 114 -14.18 -6.13 16.59
C ILE A 114 -14.24 -6.02 15.06
N LYS A 115 -14.15 -4.81 14.51
CA LYS A 115 -14.15 -4.59 13.06
C LYS A 115 -12.93 -5.22 12.38
N GLY A 116 -11.75 -5.13 13.01
CA GLY A 116 -10.54 -5.82 12.58
C GLY A 116 -10.77 -7.33 12.48
N ALA A 117 -11.27 -7.95 13.54
CA ALA A 117 -11.55 -9.38 13.59
C ALA A 117 -12.57 -9.82 12.51
N LEU A 118 -13.65 -9.06 12.33
CA LEU A 118 -14.65 -9.35 11.29
C LEU A 118 -14.08 -9.25 9.88
N SER A 119 -13.20 -8.27 9.61
CA SER A 119 -12.55 -8.13 8.30
C SER A 119 -11.59 -9.29 7.99
N ILE A 120 -10.91 -9.82 9.00
CA ILE A 120 -10.04 -11.00 8.87
C ILE A 120 -10.90 -12.24 8.64
N ARG A 121 -11.99 -12.41 9.40
CA ARG A 121 -12.94 -13.52 9.20
C ARG A 121 -13.53 -13.52 7.80
N LEU A 122 -13.88 -12.35 7.25
CA LEU A 122 -14.37 -12.24 5.88
C LEU A 122 -13.32 -12.71 4.87
N LYS A 123 -12.05 -12.34 5.04
CA LYS A 123 -10.95 -12.86 4.21
C LYS A 123 -10.87 -14.40 4.31
N ASP A 124 -10.96 -14.95 5.51
CA ASP A 124 -10.89 -16.40 5.71
C ASP A 124 -12.06 -17.12 5.04
N GLU A 125 -13.28 -16.56 5.12
CA GLU A 125 -14.49 -17.06 4.45
C GLU A 125 -14.41 -16.97 2.92
N MET A 126 -13.79 -15.92 2.37
CA MET A 126 -13.50 -15.79 0.94
C MET A 126 -12.50 -16.86 0.45
N GLY A 127 -11.62 -17.34 1.33
CA GLY A 127 -10.60 -18.32 1.05
C GLY A 127 -9.37 -17.69 0.38
N VAL A 128 -8.24 -17.74 1.07
CA VAL A 128 -6.98 -17.12 0.60
C VAL A 128 -6.50 -17.68 -0.75
N ALA A 129 -6.65 -18.99 -0.97
CA ALA A 129 -6.31 -19.61 -2.25
C ALA A 129 -7.16 -19.04 -3.41
N ASN A 130 -8.47 -18.87 -3.20
CA ASN A 130 -9.39 -18.30 -4.18
C ASN A 130 -9.03 -16.84 -4.47
N ILE A 131 -8.69 -16.06 -3.43
CA ILE A 131 -8.23 -14.68 -3.57
C ILE A 131 -6.99 -14.61 -4.46
N LEU A 132 -5.98 -15.43 -4.17
CA LEU A 132 -4.72 -15.44 -4.93
C LEU A 132 -4.92 -15.88 -6.38
N GLU A 133 -5.70 -16.93 -6.62
CA GLU A 133 -6.02 -17.40 -7.97
C GLU A 133 -6.71 -16.29 -8.78
N ARG A 134 -7.71 -15.64 -8.19
CA ARG A 134 -8.44 -14.55 -8.82
C ARG A 134 -7.57 -13.31 -9.04
N GLU A 135 -6.75 -12.92 -8.07
CA GLU A 135 -5.81 -11.80 -8.23
C GLU A 135 -4.80 -12.07 -9.34
N HIS A 136 -4.27 -13.28 -9.44
CA HIS A 136 -3.34 -13.66 -10.50
C HIS A 136 -4.00 -13.59 -11.88
N GLU A 137 -5.22 -14.09 -12.02
CA GLU A 137 -5.99 -13.99 -13.27
C GLU A 137 -6.15 -12.53 -13.71
N LEU A 138 -6.70 -11.68 -12.83
CA LEU A 138 -6.98 -10.28 -13.12
C LEU A 138 -5.69 -9.47 -13.36
N THR A 139 -4.64 -9.75 -12.60
CA THR A 139 -3.36 -9.04 -12.72
C THR A 139 -2.65 -9.38 -14.02
N ASN A 140 -2.63 -10.66 -14.42
CA ASN A 140 -2.05 -11.06 -15.69
C ASN A 140 -2.82 -10.44 -16.85
N ARG A 141 -4.17 -10.45 -16.78
CA ARG A 141 -5.02 -9.78 -17.78
C ARG A 141 -4.68 -8.30 -17.93
N LEU A 142 -4.59 -7.56 -16.82
CA LEU A 142 -4.20 -6.15 -16.83
C LEU A 142 -2.80 -5.96 -17.43
N MET A 143 -1.81 -6.72 -16.97
CA MET A 143 -0.43 -6.60 -17.43
C MET A 143 -0.30 -6.90 -18.93
N ASP A 144 -0.97 -7.94 -19.43
CA ASP A 144 -0.97 -8.31 -20.86
C ASP A 144 -1.58 -7.21 -21.74
N HIS A 145 -2.60 -6.51 -21.26
CA HIS A 145 -3.14 -5.35 -21.97
C HIS A 145 -2.18 -4.16 -21.92
N LEU A 146 -1.67 -3.81 -20.74
CA LEU A 146 -0.77 -2.66 -20.56
C LEU A 146 0.52 -2.79 -21.38
N GLU A 147 1.05 -4.00 -21.54
CA GLU A 147 2.26 -4.25 -22.34
C GLU A 147 2.08 -3.99 -23.84
N ARG A 148 0.84 -4.06 -24.34
CA ARG A 148 0.55 -3.77 -25.76
C ARG A 148 0.45 -2.28 -26.03
N ILE A 149 0.38 -1.43 -24.99
CA ILE A 149 0.23 0.01 -25.13
C ILE A 149 1.61 0.66 -25.34
N PRO A 150 1.88 1.29 -26.50
CA PRO A 150 3.18 1.90 -26.76
C PRO A 150 3.51 3.01 -25.74
N GLY A 151 4.74 2.99 -25.21
CA GLY A 151 5.24 4.01 -24.29
C GLY A 151 4.97 3.73 -22.81
N ILE A 152 4.21 2.68 -22.46
CA ILE A 152 4.09 2.22 -21.07
C ILE A 152 5.32 1.41 -20.66
N ALA A 153 5.91 1.80 -19.53
CA ALA A 153 6.89 1.02 -18.80
C ALA A 153 6.25 0.49 -17.51
N ILE A 154 6.11 -0.83 -17.42
CA ILE A 154 5.67 -1.51 -16.19
C ILE A 154 6.89 -1.77 -15.33
N LEU A 155 6.84 -1.35 -14.07
CA LEU A 155 7.91 -1.60 -13.11
C LEU A 155 7.92 -3.08 -12.72
N GLU A 156 9.11 -3.69 -12.80
CA GLU A 156 9.31 -5.12 -12.53
C GLU A 156 8.41 -5.97 -13.43
N ARG A 157 8.44 -5.68 -14.74
CA ARG A 157 7.58 -6.29 -15.77
C ARG A 157 7.60 -7.81 -15.70
N GLU A 158 8.77 -8.43 -15.69
CA GLU A 158 8.92 -9.89 -15.75
C GLU A 158 8.37 -10.62 -14.51
N GLN A 159 8.14 -9.90 -13.40
CA GLN A 159 7.64 -10.48 -12.15
C GLN A 159 6.11 -10.63 -12.17
N ARG A 160 5.63 -11.73 -12.76
CA ARG A 160 4.19 -12.07 -12.85
C ARG A 160 3.60 -12.70 -11.60
N ASN A 161 4.41 -13.38 -10.79
CA ASN A 161 3.97 -13.87 -9.48
C ASN A 161 3.95 -12.70 -8.48
N ARG A 162 2.80 -12.05 -8.36
CA ARG A 162 2.63 -10.84 -7.55
C ARG A 162 1.19 -10.70 -7.04
N VAL A 163 1.05 -10.05 -5.90
CA VAL A 163 -0.25 -9.49 -5.48
C VAL A 163 -0.71 -8.41 -6.46
N GLY A 164 -2.01 -8.11 -6.49
CA GLY A 164 -2.71 -7.30 -7.51
C GLY A 164 -2.31 -5.83 -7.69
N PHE A 165 -1.06 -5.45 -7.43
CA PHE A 165 -0.55 -4.09 -7.56
C PHE A 165 0.40 -3.97 -8.77
N VAL A 166 -0.03 -3.23 -9.78
CA VAL A 166 0.74 -2.94 -10.99
C VAL A 166 1.16 -1.47 -10.98
N SER A 167 2.47 -1.25 -10.94
CA SER A 167 3.06 0.09 -11.02
C SER A 167 3.61 0.33 -12.43
N MET A 168 3.34 1.50 -13.00
CA MET A 168 3.76 1.85 -14.35
C MET A 168 4.01 3.35 -14.50
N TYR A 169 4.77 3.72 -15.52
CA TYR A 169 4.92 5.10 -15.96
C TYR A 169 4.92 5.18 -17.48
N VAL A 170 4.69 6.38 -18.00
CA VAL A 170 4.67 6.67 -19.43
C VAL A 170 5.64 7.80 -19.70
N GLN A 171 6.58 7.60 -20.61
CA GLN A 171 7.59 8.63 -20.90
C GLN A 171 6.93 9.91 -21.44
N GLY A 172 7.22 11.04 -20.79
CA GLY A 172 6.66 12.35 -21.15
C GLY A 172 5.26 12.65 -20.56
N LEU A 173 4.66 11.72 -19.82
CA LEU A 173 3.40 11.92 -19.11
C LEU A 173 3.64 11.92 -17.60
N HIS A 174 3.39 13.05 -16.94
CA HIS A 174 3.52 13.17 -15.50
C HIS A 174 2.52 12.26 -14.77
N HIS A 175 2.97 11.51 -13.75
CA HIS A 175 2.13 10.52 -13.06
C HIS A 175 0.83 11.12 -12.48
N ASN A 176 0.89 12.33 -11.89
CA ASN A 176 -0.31 12.99 -11.37
C ASN A 176 -1.27 13.48 -12.47
N LEU A 177 -0.77 13.84 -13.66
CA LEU A 177 -1.65 14.13 -14.79
C LEU A 177 -2.38 12.86 -15.24
N MET A 178 -1.67 11.74 -15.34
CA MET A 178 -2.29 10.45 -15.68
C MET A 178 -3.37 10.06 -14.66
N VAL A 179 -3.11 10.19 -13.36
CA VAL A 179 -4.10 9.96 -12.29
C VAL A 179 -5.31 10.87 -12.44
N ARG A 180 -5.09 12.16 -12.70
CA ARG A 180 -6.16 13.14 -12.91
C ARG A 180 -7.01 12.81 -14.14
N LEU A 181 -6.39 12.47 -15.25
CA LEU A 181 -7.09 12.10 -16.49
C LEU A 181 -7.91 10.81 -16.31
N LEU A 182 -7.38 9.79 -15.62
CA LEU A 182 -8.13 8.57 -15.31
C LEU A 182 -9.35 8.86 -14.41
N ASN A 183 -9.17 9.70 -13.39
CA ASN A 183 -10.26 10.10 -12.50
C ASN A 183 -11.32 10.92 -13.23
N ASP A 184 -10.92 12.01 -13.87
CA ASP A 184 -11.86 12.99 -14.40
C ASP A 184 -12.59 12.47 -15.63
N ARG A 185 -11.92 11.73 -16.52
CA ARG A 185 -12.53 11.30 -17.78
C ARG A 185 -13.22 9.94 -17.71
N PHE A 186 -12.80 9.08 -16.78
CA PHE A 186 -13.26 7.69 -16.71
C PHE A 186 -13.76 7.28 -15.32
N GLY A 187 -13.65 8.14 -14.31
CA GLY A 187 -14.05 7.79 -12.94
C GLY A 187 -13.13 6.76 -12.27
N ILE A 188 -11.95 6.49 -12.84
CA ILE A 188 -11.03 5.46 -12.36
C ILE A 188 -10.02 6.09 -11.39
N GLN A 189 -10.11 5.66 -10.13
CA GLN A 189 -9.24 6.14 -9.07
C GLN A 189 -7.95 5.31 -9.01
N THR A 190 -6.82 5.99 -9.24
CA THR A 190 -5.48 5.42 -9.11
C THR A 190 -4.63 6.30 -8.19
N ARG A 191 -3.40 5.88 -7.88
CA ARG A 191 -2.50 6.67 -7.04
C ARG A 191 -1.19 6.97 -7.76
N GLY A 192 -0.78 8.23 -7.72
CA GLY A 192 0.50 8.72 -8.25
C GLY A 192 1.57 8.91 -7.17
N GLY A 193 2.83 8.96 -7.59
CA GLY A 193 4.00 9.26 -6.75
C GLY A 193 4.85 8.03 -6.42
N CYS A 194 5.71 8.12 -5.40
CA CYS A 194 6.62 7.03 -5.02
C CYS A 194 6.02 5.96 -4.09
N SER A 195 4.70 5.94 -3.86
CA SER A 195 4.03 4.95 -2.98
C SER A 195 4.65 4.81 -1.58
N CYS A 196 5.13 5.90 -0.97
CA CYS A 196 5.89 5.92 0.30
C CYS A 196 7.24 5.16 0.26
N ALA A 197 7.73 4.80 -0.92
CA ALA A 197 8.97 4.06 -1.15
C ALA A 197 10.01 4.94 -1.88
N GLY A 198 10.25 6.15 -1.37
CA GLY A 198 11.12 7.15 -2.03
C GLY A 198 12.54 6.63 -2.32
N THR A 199 13.15 5.93 -1.37
CA THR A 199 14.48 5.30 -1.54
C THR A 199 14.47 4.24 -2.63
N TYR A 200 13.47 3.36 -2.63
CA TYR A 200 13.35 2.34 -3.68
C TYR A 200 13.04 2.97 -5.05
N GLY A 201 12.34 4.10 -5.06
CA GLY A 201 12.13 4.91 -6.27
C GLY A 201 13.42 5.38 -6.93
N HIS A 202 14.50 5.63 -6.16
CA HIS A 202 15.80 5.98 -6.74
C HIS A 202 16.38 4.81 -7.55
N VAL A 203 16.26 3.59 -7.02
CA VAL A 203 16.70 2.37 -7.71
C VAL A 203 15.84 2.13 -8.95
N LEU A 204 14.51 2.18 -8.81
CA LEU A 204 13.58 1.86 -9.88
C LEU A 204 13.61 2.86 -11.05
N LEU A 205 13.92 4.11 -10.77
CA LEU A 205 13.95 5.19 -11.76
C LEU A 205 15.38 5.57 -12.16
N ASN A 206 16.40 4.83 -11.69
CA ASN A 206 17.82 5.08 -11.93
C ASN A 206 18.26 6.52 -11.59
N ILE A 207 17.76 7.06 -10.48
CA ILE A 207 18.09 8.41 -10.01
C ILE A 207 19.42 8.35 -9.28
N ASP A 208 20.43 9.00 -9.85
CA ASP A 208 21.76 9.09 -9.24
C ASP A 208 21.82 10.14 -8.12
N TYR A 209 22.97 10.22 -7.46
CA TYR A 209 23.18 11.16 -6.34
C TYR A 209 23.01 12.63 -6.74
N HIS A 210 23.49 13.03 -7.91
CA HIS A 210 23.42 14.42 -8.36
C HIS A 210 21.99 14.81 -8.74
N GLU A 211 21.29 13.91 -9.42
CA GLU A 211 19.87 14.08 -9.73
C GLU A 211 19.02 14.13 -8.46
N SER A 212 19.29 13.24 -7.50
CA SER A 212 18.64 13.25 -6.18
C SER A 212 18.81 14.58 -5.46
N GLN A 213 20.04 15.10 -5.36
CA GLN A 213 20.30 16.40 -4.73
C GLN A 213 19.56 17.55 -5.42
N ARG A 214 19.54 17.54 -6.76
CA ARG A 214 18.84 18.56 -7.54
C ARG A 214 17.33 18.54 -7.30
N ILE A 215 16.74 17.35 -7.25
CA ILE A 215 15.32 17.15 -6.96
C ILE A 215 15.01 17.59 -5.52
N THR A 216 15.79 17.15 -4.53
CA THR A 216 15.51 17.49 -3.12
C THR A 216 15.67 18.98 -2.85
N GLN A 217 16.67 19.65 -3.43
CA GLN A 217 16.81 21.11 -3.34
C GLN A 217 15.59 21.85 -3.89
N LYS A 218 15.02 21.40 -5.02
CA LYS A 218 13.78 22.00 -5.55
C LYS A 218 12.61 21.78 -4.60
N ILE A 219 12.46 20.57 -4.07
CA ILE A 219 11.39 20.24 -3.12
C ILE A 219 11.49 21.11 -1.87
N ASP A 220 12.69 21.29 -1.32
CA ASP A 220 12.94 22.13 -0.14
C ASP A 220 12.61 23.60 -0.39
N LEU A 221 12.76 24.08 -1.63
CA LEU A 221 12.34 25.40 -2.08
C LEU A 221 10.83 25.49 -2.40
N GLY A 222 10.08 24.41 -2.21
CA GLY A 222 8.63 24.34 -2.45
C GLY A 222 8.25 24.08 -3.92
N ASP A 223 9.20 23.60 -4.74
CA ASP A 223 8.97 23.20 -6.13
C ASP A 223 8.98 21.67 -6.28
N LEU A 224 7.79 21.09 -6.45
CA LEU A 224 7.56 19.66 -6.64
C LEU A 224 7.54 19.25 -8.12
N SER A 225 7.96 20.11 -9.06
CA SER A 225 7.84 19.87 -10.51
C SER A 225 8.58 18.64 -11.02
N GLU A 226 9.61 18.22 -10.30
CA GLU A 226 10.45 17.09 -10.68
C GLU A 226 10.38 15.97 -9.67
N LYS A 227 9.38 15.99 -8.79
CA LYS A 227 9.17 14.92 -7.85
C LYS A 227 8.91 13.63 -8.65
N PRO A 228 9.78 12.62 -8.54
CA PRO A 228 9.63 11.40 -9.32
C PRO A 228 8.41 10.61 -8.85
N GLY A 229 7.92 9.73 -9.71
CA GLY A 229 6.82 8.86 -9.35
C GLY A 229 6.30 8.02 -10.50
N TRP A 230 5.41 7.10 -10.15
CA TRP A 230 4.70 6.24 -11.08
C TRP A 230 3.20 6.28 -10.75
N VAL A 231 2.39 5.72 -11.63
CA VAL A 231 0.99 5.41 -11.36
C VAL A 231 0.91 3.97 -10.87
N ARG A 232 0.15 3.75 -9.80
CA ARG A 232 -0.16 2.42 -9.29
C ARG A 232 -1.65 2.12 -9.46
N ILE A 233 -1.93 1.03 -10.16
CA ILE A 233 -3.24 0.39 -10.20
C ILE A 233 -3.21 -0.75 -9.18
N SER A 234 -4.21 -0.78 -8.30
CA SER A 234 -4.39 -1.83 -7.30
C SER A 234 -5.71 -2.52 -7.57
N LEU A 235 -5.64 -3.76 -8.03
CA LEU A 235 -6.79 -4.61 -8.25
C LEU A 235 -7.24 -5.24 -6.92
N HIS A 236 -8.50 -5.64 -6.88
CA HIS A 236 -9.08 -6.37 -5.74
C HIS A 236 -9.74 -7.65 -6.27
N PRO A 237 -9.70 -8.78 -5.56
CA PRO A 237 -10.26 -10.06 -6.01
C PRO A 237 -11.77 -10.03 -6.31
N THR A 238 -12.50 -9.03 -5.80
CA THR A 238 -13.94 -8.87 -6.09
C THR A 238 -14.22 -8.14 -7.40
N MET A 239 -13.18 -7.65 -8.10
CA MET A 239 -13.36 -7.01 -9.40
C MET A 239 -13.68 -8.06 -10.48
N THR A 240 -14.40 -7.60 -11.48
CA THR A 240 -14.71 -8.35 -12.69
C THR A 240 -13.66 -8.11 -13.77
N GLU A 241 -13.58 -9.03 -14.72
CA GLU A 241 -12.73 -8.95 -15.91
C GLU A 241 -13.10 -7.72 -16.74
N SER A 242 -14.40 -7.42 -16.84
CA SER A 242 -14.90 -6.25 -17.56
C SER A 242 -14.44 -4.93 -16.92
N GLU A 243 -14.37 -4.86 -15.58
CA GLU A 243 -13.82 -3.69 -14.89
C GLU A 243 -12.32 -3.56 -15.16
N VAL A 244 -11.57 -4.67 -15.15
CA VAL A 244 -10.14 -4.65 -15.47
C VAL A 244 -9.88 -4.24 -16.91
N ASP A 245 -10.67 -4.72 -17.87
CA ASP A 245 -10.61 -4.32 -19.27
C ASP A 245 -10.92 -2.83 -19.42
N THR A 246 -11.97 -2.34 -18.74
CA THR A 246 -12.33 -0.91 -18.73
C THR A 246 -11.18 -0.06 -18.20
N ILE A 247 -10.49 -0.51 -17.14
CA ILE A 247 -9.32 0.18 -16.61
C ILE A 247 -8.18 0.20 -17.63
N ALA A 248 -7.90 -0.93 -18.28
CA ALA A 248 -6.85 -1.03 -19.29
C ALA A 248 -7.12 -0.16 -20.52
N ASP A 249 -8.36 -0.12 -20.99
CA ASP A 249 -8.80 0.69 -22.13
C ASP A 249 -8.74 2.18 -21.80
N ALA A 250 -9.14 2.58 -20.59
CA ALA A 250 -9.00 3.95 -20.12
C ALA A 250 -7.52 4.38 -20.07
N VAL A 251 -6.63 3.51 -19.61
CA VAL A 251 -5.18 3.76 -19.65
C VAL A 251 -4.69 3.94 -21.09
N SER A 252 -5.13 3.09 -22.02
CA SER A 252 -4.80 3.21 -23.45
C SER A 252 -5.23 4.55 -24.03
N GLU A 253 -6.47 4.98 -23.74
CA GLU A 253 -6.99 6.27 -24.20
C GLU A 253 -6.25 7.45 -23.57
N VAL A 254 -5.89 7.39 -22.29
CA VAL A 254 -5.04 8.41 -21.66
C VAL A 254 -3.68 8.49 -22.34
N VAL A 255 -2.98 7.36 -22.53
CA VAL A 255 -1.65 7.35 -23.16
C VAL A 255 -1.68 7.86 -24.60
N LYS A 256 -2.75 7.55 -25.34
CA LYS A 256 -2.93 8.00 -26.72
C LYS A 256 -3.20 9.51 -26.81
N ASN A 257 -3.95 10.08 -25.88
CA ASN A 257 -4.50 11.43 -26.01
C ASN A 257 -3.92 12.46 -25.02
N TYR A 258 -3.07 12.07 -24.06
CA TYR A 258 -2.64 12.96 -22.97
C TYR A 258 -2.05 14.28 -23.46
N LYS A 259 -1.33 14.31 -24.58
CA LYS A 259 -0.74 15.55 -25.12
C LYS A 259 -1.79 16.60 -25.49
N ASN A 260 -2.99 16.17 -25.89
CA ASN A 260 -4.10 17.08 -26.16
C ASN A 260 -4.89 17.37 -24.88
N TRP A 261 -5.05 16.38 -24.01
CA TRP A 261 -5.82 16.56 -22.78
C TRP A 261 -5.07 17.35 -21.70
N ASP A 262 -3.74 17.38 -21.73
CA ASP A 262 -2.89 18.19 -20.85
C ASP A 262 -3.23 19.69 -20.93
N TYR A 263 -3.66 20.18 -22.10
CA TYR A 263 -4.08 21.59 -22.28
C TYR A 263 -5.31 21.98 -21.42
N ASP A 264 -6.06 21.00 -20.91
CA ASP A 264 -7.20 21.23 -20.03
C ASP A 264 -6.77 21.43 -18.57
N TYR A 265 -5.48 21.27 -18.27
CA TYR A 265 -4.94 21.31 -16.91
C TYR A 265 -3.76 22.29 -16.81
N LYS A 266 -3.48 22.69 -15.57
CA LYS A 266 -2.30 23.47 -15.21
C LYS A 266 -1.58 22.79 -14.06
N PHE A 267 -0.28 22.58 -14.21
CA PHE A 267 0.55 22.06 -13.14
C PHE A 267 0.78 23.11 -12.04
N ASN A 268 0.55 22.71 -10.79
CA ASN A 268 0.86 23.50 -9.61
C ASN A 268 2.13 22.95 -8.94
N CYS A 269 3.25 23.65 -9.11
CA CYS A 269 4.53 23.24 -8.55
C CYS A 269 4.55 23.19 -7.01
N LYS A 270 3.68 23.93 -6.32
CA LYS A 270 3.64 23.92 -4.85
C LYS A 270 2.97 22.68 -4.27
N THR A 271 2.05 22.08 -5.01
CA THR A 271 1.35 20.85 -4.61
C THR A 271 1.89 19.62 -5.33
N GLY A 272 2.57 19.81 -6.47
CA GLY A 272 3.01 18.75 -7.36
C GLY A 272 1.85 18.10 -8.13
N ASP A 273 0.69 18.75 -8.19
CA ASP A 273 -0.53 18.20 -8.78
C ASP A 273 -1.06 19.09 -9.91
N PHE A 274 -2.02 18.57 -10.67
CA PHE A 274 -2.68 19.26 -11.77
C PHE A 274 -4.05 19.79 -11.32
N GLU A 275 -4.29 21.05 -11.62
CA GLU A 275 -5.56 21.73 -11.40
C GLU A 275 -6.25 21.99 -12.74
N PRO A 276 -7.59 22.11 -12.77
CA PRO A 276 -8.31 22.55 -13.96
C PRO A 276 -7.69 23.84 -14.53
N GLY A 277 -7.39 23.83 -15.83
CA GLY A 277 -6.85 24.96 -16.55
C GLY A 277 -7.93 25.93 -17.03
N ASN A 278 -7.57 26.74 -18.03
CA ASN A 278 -8.49 27.72 -18.62
C ASN A 278 -9.56 27.07 -19.51
N ARG A 279 -9.26 25.89 -20.09
CA ARG A 279 -10.26 25.06 -20.74
C ARG A 279 -10.95 24.24 -19.67
N LYS A 280 -12.28 24.23 -19.68
CA LYS A 280 -13.06 23.41 -18.74
C LYS A 280 -12.75 21.94 -19.03
N PRO A 281 -12.13 21.19 -18.11
CA PRO A 281 -11.84 19.78 -18.36
C PRO A 281 -13.15 19.01 -18.51
N PHE A 282 -13.12 17.97 -19.34
CA PHE A 282 -14.20 17.00 -19.35
C PHE A 282 -14.13 16.21 -18.04
N ILE A 283 -15.21 16.30 -17.25
CA ILE A 283 -15.36 15.58 -15.99
C ILE A 283 -16.60 14.70 -16.14
N ILE A 284 -16.44 13.39 -15.95
CA ILE A 284 -17.54 12.44 -15.93
C ILE A 284 -18.47 12.79 -14.77
N ASN A 285 -19.76 12.89 -15.06
CA ASN A 285 -20.75 13.16 -14.03
C ASN A 285 -21.17 11.83 -13.40
N LEU A 286 -20.70 11.55 -12.18
CA LEU A 286 -21.02 10.30 -11.46
C LEU A 286 -22.52 10.08 -11.28
N SER A 287 -23.33 11.15 -11.20
CA SER A 287 -24.79 11.00 -11.11
C SER A 287 -25.43 10.48 -12.40
N GLU A 288 -24.77 10.65 -13.54
CA GLU A 288 -25.21 10.13 -14.84
C GLU A 288 -24.72 8.70 -15.08
N THR A 289 -23.63 8.28 -14.43
CA THR A 289 -23.03 6.94 -14.56
C THR A 289 -23.66 5.89 -13.65
N ILE A 290 -24.18 6.27 -12.46
CA ILE A 290 -24.81 5.32 -11.51
C ILE A 290 -26.22 4.88 -11.97
N MET A 291 -26.82 5.55 -12.95
CA MET A 291 -28.16 5.26 -13.48
C MET A 291 -28.20 4.46 -14.79
N ALA A 292 -27.04 4.03 -15.32
CA ALA A 292 -26.92 3.20 -16.52
C ALA A 292 -26.38 1.80 -16.16
#